data_AF-A0A7N0VBX5-F1
#
_entry.id   AF-A0A7N0VBX5-F1
#
_cell.length_a   1.000
_cell.length_b   1.000
_cell.length_c   1.000
_cell.angle_alpha   90.00
_cell.angle_beta   90.00
_cell.angle_gamma   90.00
#
_symmetry.space_group_name_H-M   'P 1'
#
loop_
_entity.id
_entity.type
_entity.pdbx_description
1 polymer ?
#
loop_
_entity_poly.entity_id
_entity_poly.type
_entity_poly.pdbx_seq_one_letter_code
_entity_poly.pdbx_strand_id
1 'polypeptide(L)'
;MYQPNTQVEAHTMVSTNQDSSGTIHVDQKSTPVPVTSNVQNGGISQAEYINFATKKLQDDLETLGRKIQQHEENLVFLTNQYNKAEKSIVDLPAIPSKTQSSAMSLNGDDKASEQNEEKVIIEKILQHEKSAAAVLYQLNTRHSNQAASVTWTKDVLGVVATLGKTEDDNLSRLLAEYLGVDIMMAIVCKTYESARALETYDTESNIIKSSGLHGLGASMGRPLDGRFLVICLENLRPYIGEFVRNDPQKRLDLEKPRLPNGECPAGFLGYAVNMIAIESTYLYYLTSGGFGLRETLFYQLFSRLQVYKTRSEMLIALPCISDGAVSLDGGIIKTTGVFSLGNRQEMDIIFPSCGTASRPVEYYEQEIKMRELQWKREMISEDVRREQSILDHSKTAFASKKQELIQFLAQSSLYMSQQQAHAAQERLTPLPR
;
A
#
# COMPACT_ATOMS: atom_id res chain seq x y z
N MET A 1 8.70 -46.62 -0.56
CA MET A 1 8.05 -46.91 -1.85
C MET A 1 6.75 -46.15 -1.89
N TYR A 2 6.58 -45.33 -2.94
CA TYR A 2 5.38 -44.58 -3.36
C TYR A 2 4.81 -43.49 -2.43
N GLN A 3 5.14 -42.24 -2.78
CA GLN A 3 4.40 -41.00 -2.52
C GLN A 3 3.11 -40.94 -3.35
N PRO A 4 2.19 -40.04 -3.01
CA PRO A 4 1.55 -39.19 -4.00
C PRO A 4 1.91 -37.72 -3.77
N ASN A 5 2.20 -37.08 -4.90
CA ASN A 5 2.76 -35.76 -5.09
C ASN A 5 1.62 -34.84 -5.54
N THR A 6 1.36 -33.74 -4.81
CA THR A 6 0.53 -32.64 -5.32
C THR A 6 1.14 -31.32 -4.86
N GLN A 7 2.19 -30.89 -5.57
CA GLN A 7 2.67 -29.52 -5.54
C GLN A 7 1.67 -28.65 -6.31
N VAL A 8 1.10 -27.65 -5.64
CA VAL A 8 0.49 -26.49 -6.30
C VAL A 8 1.56 -25.43 -6.34
N GLU A 9 2.15 -25.21 -7.52
CA GLU A 9 3.14 -24.17 -7.76
C GLU A 9 2.47 -22.79 -7.67
N ALA A 10 2.86 -22.01 -6.65
CA ALA A 10 2.61 -20.59 -6.61
C ALA A 10 3.65 -19.89 -7.51
N HIS A 11 3.22 -19.42 -8.67
CA HIS A 11 4.04 -18.51 -9.48
C HIS A 11 4.08 -17.13 -8.83
N THR A 12 5.03 -16.92 -7.92
CA THR A 12 5.49 -15.60 -7.52
C THR A 12 6.52 -15.13 -8.54
N MET A 13 6.17 -14.18 -9.41
CA MET A 13 7.18 -13.43 -10.18
C MET A 13 7.89 -12.46 -9.22
N VAL A 14 8.94 -12.95 -8.57
CA VAL A 14 9.95 -12.10 -7.94
C VAL A 14 10.86 -11.60 -9.06
N SER A 15 10.68 -10.35 -9.48
CA SER A 15 11.68 -9.67 -10.30
C SER A 15 12.80 -9.19 -9.39
N THR A 16 13.92 -9.90 -9.39
CA THR A 16 15.18 -9.46 -8.80
C THR A 16 15.73 -8.31 -9.63
N ASN A 17 15.46 -7.06 -9.22
CA ASN A 17 16.27 -5.93 -9.62
C ASN A 17 17.31 -5.69 -8.52
N GLN A 18 18.54 -6.11 -8.80
CA GLN A 18 19.71 -5.59 -8.09
C GLN A 18 19.89 -4.11 -8.49
N ASP A 19 19.80 -3.25 -7.48
CA ASP A 19 20.32 -1.89 -7.54
C ASP A 19 21.80 -1.92 -7.92
N SER A 20 22.15 -1.24 -9.00
CA SER A 20 23.49 -0.70 -9.18
C SER A 20 23.36 0.80 -9.33
N SER A 21 23.50 1.50 -8.20
CA SER A 21 23.81 2.92 -8.16
C SER A 21 25.11 3.16 -8.94
N GLY A 22 25.03 3.95 -10.00
CA GLY A 22 26.16 4.30 -10.86
C GLY A 22 25.92 5.64 -11.52
N THR A 23 26.57 6.65 -10.97
CA THR A 23 26.59 8.07 -11.30
C THR A 23 26.45 8.41 -12.78
N ILE A 24 25.58 9.38 -13.06
CA ILE A 24 25.42 10.08 -14.34
C ILE A 24 26.78 10.63 -14.78
N HIS A 25 27.37 10.05 -15.83
CA HIS A 25 28.30 10.78 -16.69
C HIS A 25 27.57 11.10 -17.98
N VAL A 26 27.27 12.38 -18.14
CA VAL A 26 26.83 13.00 -19.39
C VAL A 26 27.85 12.63 -20.45
N ASP A 27 27.42 11.94 -21.51
CA ASP A 27 28.22 11.91 -22.74
C ASP A 27 27.41 12.30 -23.97
N GLN A 28 28.14 12.95 -24.87
CA GLN A 28 27.71 14.00 -25.76
C GLN A 28 26.81 13.52 -26.91
N LYS A 29 25.73 14.27 -27.09
CA LYS A 29 25.01 14.55 -28.34
C LYS A 29 25.90 14.33 -29.59
N SER A 30 25.76 13.18 -30.26
CA SER A 30 26.41 12.93 -31.54
C SER A 30 25.63 13.64 -32.66
N THR A 31 26.02 14.88 -32.95
CA THR A 31 25.67 15.57 -34.20
C THR A 31 26.32 14.85 -35.39
N PRO A 32 25.62 14.74 -36.55
CA PRO A 32 26.21 14.15 -37.74
C PRO A 32 27.21 15.14 -38.37
N VAL A 33 28.46 14.70 -38.49
CA VAL A 33 29.53 15.42 -39.20
C VAL A 33 29.36 15.19 -40.71
N PRO A 34 29.50 16.23 -41.55
CA PRO A 34 29.48 16.06 -43.00
C PRO A 34 30.82 15.45 -43.47
N VAL A 35 30.75 14.33 -44.18
CA VAL A 35 31.94 13.65 -44.72
C VAL A 35 32.40 14.38 -45.98
N THR A 36 33.60 14.95 -45.90
CA THR A 36 34.40 15.38 -47.06
C THR A 36 35.15 14.17 -47.65
N SER A 37 35.38 14.25 -48.95
CA SER A 37 35.70 13.16 -49.89
C SER A 37 37.11 12.55 -49.79
N ASN A 38 37.20 11.29 -50.28
CA ASN A 38 38.37 10.51 -50.74
C ASN A 38 39.31 9.97 -49.63
N VAL A 39 39.71 8.69 -49.55
CA VAL A 39 40.10 7.64 -50.54
C VAL A 39 39.92 6.22 -49.93
N GLN A 40 39.61 5.25 -50.82
CA GLN A 40 39.78 3.76 -50.83
C GLN A 40 40.52 3.12 -49.63
N ASN A 41 40.13 1.96 -49.05
CA ASN A 41 39.75 0.67 -49.65
C ASN A 41 39.14 -0.20 -48.52
N GLY A 42 38.02 -0.90 -48.79
CA GLY A 42 37.35 -1.81 -47.83
C GLY A 42 36.11 -1.25 -47.09
N GLY A 43 35.71 0.00 -47.36
CA GLY A 43 34.55 0.64 -46.76
C GLY A 43 33.25 0.36 -47.52
N ILE A 44 32.18 0.05 -46.77
CA ILE A 44 30.81 -0.12 -47.26
C ILE A 44 30.46 1.04 -48.19
N SER A 45 29.91 0.77 -49.37
CA SER A 45 29.47 1.84 -50.27
C SER A 45 28.35 2.66 -49.61
N GLN A 46 28.28 3.96 -49.87
CA GLN A 46 27.26 4.83 -49.27
C GLN A 46 25.82 4.32 -49.51
N ALA A 47 25.59 3.65 -50.65
CA ALA A 47 24.31 3.00 -50.97
C ALA A 47 24.01 1.77 -50.11
N GLU A 48 25.02 0.95 -49.81
CA GLU A 48 24.89 -0.18 -48.88
C GLU A 48 24.63 0.30 -47.44
N TYR A 49 25.24 1.41 -47.02
CA TYR A 49 24.96 2.02 -45.72
C TYR A 49 23.51 2.52 -45.62
N ILE A 50 22.99 3.19 -46.66
CA ILE A 50 21.58 3.63 -46.71
C ILE A 50 20.64 2.42 -46.62
N ASN A 51 20.88 1.38 -47.40
CA ASN A 51 20.07 0.15 -47.36
C ASN A 51 20.10 -0.52 -45.97
N PHE A 52 21.27 -0.61 -45.36
CA PHE A 52 21.43 -1.17 -44.02
C PHE A 52 20.66 -0.34 -42.97
N ALA A 53 20.83 0.99 -42.97
CA ALA A 53 20.17 1.87 -42.03
C ALA A 53 18.64 1.90 -42.20
N THR A 54 18.15 1.92 -43.44
CA THR A 54 16.71 1.80 -43.75
C THR A 54 16.15 0.48 -43.23
N LYS A 55 16.83 -0.63 -43.50
CA LYS A 55 16.38 -1.95 -43.03
C LYS A 55 16.32 -2.01 -41.50
N LYS A 56 17.35 -1.50 -40.82
CA LYS A 56 17.37 -1.42 -39.35
C LYS A 56 16.18 -0.62 -38.81
N LEU A 57 15.88 0.54 -39.39
CA LEU A 57 14.74 1.36 -38.98
C LEU A 57 13.39 0.68 -39.25
N GLN A 58 13.29 -0.10 -40.33
CA GLN A 58 12.11 -0.93 -40.63
C GLN A 58 11.95 -2.07 -39.61
N ASP A 59 13.02 -2.79 -39.28
CA ASP A 59 13.01 -3.87 -38.30
C ASP A 59 12.64 -3.36 -36.89
N ASP A 60 13.15 -2.18 -36.52
CA ASP A 60 12.80 -1.48 -35.27
C ASP A 60 11.30 -1.14 -35.24
N LEU A 61 10.75 -0.61 -36.34
CA LEU A 61 9.32 -0.30 -36.46
C LEU A 61 8.45 -1.55 -36.39
N GLU A 62 8.84 -2.63 -37.05
CA GLU A 62 8.10 -3.91 -37.00
C GLU A 62 8.08 -4.46 -35.57
N THR A 63 9.19 -4.35 -34.86
CA THR A 63 9.29 -4.75 -33.45
C THR A 63 8.41 -3.89 -32.55
N LEU A 64 8.38 -2.58 -32.74
CA LEU A 64 7.46 -1.69 -32.03
C LEU A 64 5.99 -1.98 -32.36
N GLY A 65 5.69 -2.28 -33.64
CA GLY A 65 4.35 -2.68 -34.08
C GLY A 65 3.85 -3.95 -33.38
N ARG A 66 4.70 -4.99 -33.28
CA ARG A 66 4.39 -6.20 -32.51
C ARG A 66 4.13 -5.92 -31.03
N LYS A 67 4.94 -5.04 -30.41
CA LYS A 67 4.73 -4.64 -29.01
C LYS A 67 3.40 -3.93 -28.81
N ILE A 68 3.05 -2.99 -29.70
CA ILE A 68 1.75 -2.30 -29.66
C ILE A 68 0.60 -3.31 -29.73
N GLN A 69 0.65 -4.26 -30.67
CA GLN A 69 -0.37 -5.30 -30.78
C GLN A 69 -0.49 -6.12 -29.49
N GLN A 70 0.63 -6.54 -28.91
CA GLN A 70 0.65 -7.29 -27.65
C GLN A 70 -0.01 -6.50 -26.50
N HIS A 71 0.30 -5.21 -26.37
CA HIS A 71 -0.31 -4.35 -25.35
C HIS A 71 -1.82 -4.15 -25.57
N GLU A 72 -2.28 -4.07 -26.82
CA GLU A 72 -3.71 -4.01 -27.15
C GLU A 72 -4.45 -5.31 -26.79
N GLU A 73 -3.84 -6.47 -27.06
CA GLU A 73 -4.38 -7.78 -26.67
C GLU A 73 -4.44 -7.93 -25.13
N ASN A 74 -3.41 -7.48 -24.42
CA ASN A 74 -3.38 -7.47 -22.96
C ASN A 74 -4.50 -6.60 -22.36
N LEU A 75 -4.75 -5.41 -22.93
CA LEU A 75 -5.85 -4.55 -22.48
C LEU A 75 -7.21 -5.21 -22.68
N VAL A 76 -7.44 -5.90 -23.80
CA VAL A 76 -8.68 -6.65 -24.03
C VAL A 76 -8.85 -7.75 -22.97
N PHE A 77 -7.79 -8.49 -22.69
CA PHE A 77 -7.79 -9.51 -21.64
C PHE A 77 -8.11 -8.94 -20.25
N LEU A 78 -7.42 -7.87 -19.85
CA LEU A 78 -7.64 -7.20 -18.56
C LEU A 78 -9.06 -6.64 -18.44
N THR A 79 -9.57 -6.02 -19.50
CA THR A 79 -10.95 -5.50 -19.56
C THR A 79 -11.98 -6.62 -19.38
N ASN A 80 -11.76 -7.78 -20.00
CA ASN A 80 -12.63 -8.94 -19.83
C ASN A 80 -12.61 -9.47 -18.38
N GLN A 81 -11.44 -9.49 -17.75
CA GLN A 81 -11.29 -9.90 -16.35
C GLN A 81 -11.94 -8.89 -15.39
N TYR A 82 -11.84 -7.59 -15.67
CA TYR A 82 -12.53 -6.54 -14.92
C TYR A 82 -14.06 -6.76 -14.98
N ASN A 83 -14.62 -6.94 -16.17
CA ASN A 83 -16.06 -7.16 -16.36
C ASN A 83 -16.54 -8.44 -15.66
N LYS A 84 -15.71 -9.50 -15.65
CA LYS A 84 -16.01 -10.74 -14.91
C LYS A 84 -16.03 -10.51 -13.40
N ALA A 85 -15.10 -9.71 -12.87
CA ALA A 85 -15.08 -9.35 -11.46
C ALA A 85 -16.30 -8.51 -11.08
N GLU A 86 -16.65 -7.49 -11.88
CA GLU A 86 -17.87 -6.70 -11.68
C GLU A 86 -19.13 -7.56 -11.68
N LYS A 87 -19.27 -8.44 -12.66
CA LYS A 87 -20.42 -9.36 -12.71
C LYS A 87 -20.49 -10.22 -11.45
N SER A 88 -19.36 -10.74 -10.98
CA SER A 88 -19.30 -11.56 -9.76
C SER A 88 -19.69 -10.77 -8.50
N ILE A 89 -19.40 -9.47 -8.46
CA ILE A 89 -19.83 -8.57 -7.36
C ILE A 89 -21.35 -8.36 -7.39
N VAL A 90 -21.92 -8.14 -8.59
CA VAL A 90 -23.37 -7.95 -8.77
C VAL A 90 -24.16 -9.22 -8.48
N ASP A 91 -23.64 -10.38 -8.90
CA ASP A 91 -24.28 -11.69 -8.70
C ASP A 91 -24.15 -12.19 -7.24
N LEU A 92 -23.27 -11.58 -6.43
CA LEU A 92 -23.15 -11.90 -5.02
C LEU A 92 -24.39 -11.37 -4.28
N PRO A 93 -25.11 -12.19 -3.50
CA PRO A 93 -26.30 -11.74 -2.77
C PRO A 93 -26.00 -10.49 -1.96
N ALA A 94 -26.85 -9.47 -2.08
CA ALA A 94 -26.72 -8.27 -1.27
C ALA A 94 -26.79 -8.67 0.21
N ILE A 95 -25.68 -8.47 0.91
CA ILE A 95 -25.64 -8.60 2.36
C ILE A 95 -26.65 -7.58 2.89
N PRO A 96 -27.65 -7.97 3.73
CA PRO A 96 -28.60 -7.03 4.28
C PRO A 96 -27.84 -5.93 5.04
N SER A 97 -27.75 -4.75 4.41
CA SER A 97 -27.22 -3.55 5.02
C SER A 97 -28.21 -3.11 6.09
N LYS A 98 -28.02 -3.53 7.33
CA LYS A 98 -28.61 -2.84 8.48
C LYS A 98 -27.53 -2.07 9.21
N THR A 99 -27.14 -0.94 8.64
CA THR A 99 -26.61 0.21 9.38
C THR A 99 -26.64 1.46 8.51
N GLN A 100 -27.83 2.04 8.38
CA GLN A 100 -28.08 3.47 8.56
C GLN A 100 -29.58 3.60 8.86
N SER A 101 -29.91 3.98 10.10
CA SER A 101 -31.27 4.29 10.59
C SER A 101 -32.36 3.24 10.33
N SER A 102 -32.57 2.33 11.29
CA SER A 102 -33.91 2.08 11.86
C SER A 102 -33.82 1.10 13.02
N ALA A 103 -34.26 1.56 14.19
CA ALA A 103 -34.59 0.74 15.32
C ALA A 103 -35.63 -0.31 14.90
N MET A 104 -35.26 -1.58 15.01
CA MET A 104 -36.25 -2.62 15.25
C MET A 104 -35.58 -3.74 16.05
N SER A 105 -35.91 -3.75 17.33
CA SER A 105 -35.63 -4.78 18.31
C SER A 105 -35.88 -6.16 17.73
N LEU A 106 -34.92 -7.08 17.92
CA LEU A 106 -35.16 -8.38 18.54
C LEU A 106 -33.84 -8.78 19.24
N ASN A 107 -33.92 -8.92 20.57
CA ASN A 107 -32.91 -9.31 21.57
C ASN A 107 -31.71 -8.36 21.75
N GLY A 108 -31.94 -7.27 22.50
CA GLY A 108 -30.92 -6.55 23.28
C GLY A 108 -30.65 -7.36 24.55
N ASP A 109 -29.41 -7.55 24.98
CA ASP A 109 -28.72 -6.52 25.76
C ASP A 109 -27.23 -6.35 25.40
N ASP A 110 -26.59 -7.33 24.75
CA ASP A 110 -25.12 -7.32 24.55
C ASP A 110 -24.63 -6.36 23.47
N LYS A 111 -25.35 -6.24 22.34
CA LYS A 111 -24.96 -5.33 21.23
C LYS A 111 -25.11 -3.86 21.57
N ALA A 112 -26.01 -3.54 22.50
CA ALA A 112 -26.15 -2.18 23.00
C ALA A 112 -24.94 -1.77 23.85
N SER A 113 -24.35 -2.72 24.60
CA SER A 113 -23.17 -2.51 25.44
C SER A 113 -21.90 -2.23 24.60
N GLU A 114 -21.65 -3.00 23.54
CA GLU A 114 -20.47 -2.84 22.67
C GLU A 114 -20.41 -1.49 21.96
N GLN A 115 -21.54 -1.05 21.41
CA GLN A 115 -21.66 0.26 20.77
C GLN A 115 -21.60 1.41 21.79
N ASN A 116 -21.89 1.13 23.07
CA ASN A 116 -21.81 2.12 24.13
C ASN A 116 -20.36 2.37 24.55
N GLU A 117 -19.54 1.33 24.66
CA GLU A 117 -18.14 1.48 25.07
C GLU A 117 -17.27 2.18 24.04
N GLU A 118 -17.43 1.86 22.76
CA GLU A 118 -16.72 2.56 21.69
C GLU A 118 -17.07 4.06 21.66
N LYS A 119 -18.36 4.39 21.90
CA LYS A 119 -18.80 5.78 22.05
C LYS A 119 -18.15 6.46 23.25
N VAL A 120 -18.02 5.77 24.39
CA VAL A 120 -17.33 6.31 25.58
C VAL A 120 -15.88 6.65 25.25
N ILE A 121 -15.16 5.79 24.51
CA ILE A 121 -13.78 6.10 24.09
C ILE A 121 -13.74 7.30 23.14
N ILE A 122 -14.68 7.40 22.18
CA ILE A 122 -14.79 8.56 21.30
C ILE A 122 -15.08 9.85 22.08
N GLU A 123 -15.95 9.80 23.09
CA GLU A 123 -16.21 10.94 23.98
C GLU A 123 -14.96 11.39 24.71
N LYS A 124 -14.16 10.44 25.23
CA LYS A 124 -12.87 10.76 25.83
C LYS A 124 -11.89 11.36 24.82
N ILE A 125 -11.81 10.84 23.59
CA ILE A 125 -11.00 11.45 22.53
C ILE A 125 -11.44 12.90 22.27
N LEU A 126 -12.75 13.18 22.25
CA LEU A 126 -13.29 14.53 22.04
C LEU A 126 -12.97 15.51 23.18
N GLN A 127 -12.71 15.02 24.40
CA GLN A 127 -12.24 15.84 25.53
C GLN A 127 -10.81 16.37 25.30
N HIS A 128 -10.00 15.71 24.45
CA HIS A 128 -8.70 16.22 24.02
C HIS A 128 -8.86 17.24 22.89
N GLU A 129 -9.47 18.39 23.20
CA GLU A 129 -10.02 19.32 22.20
C GLU A 129 -9.01 19.85 21.17
N LYS A 130 -7.73 19.91 21.54
CA LYS A 130 -6.65 20.40 20.67
C LYS A 130 -6.00 19.31 19.82
N SER A 131 -6.41 18.05 19.98
CA SER A 131 -5.81 16.92 19.29
C SER A 131 -6.36 16.75 17.87
N ALA A 132 -5.51 16.23 16.99
CA ALA A 132 -5.89 15.83 15.64
C ALA A 132 -7.00 14.77 15.63
N ALA A 133 -6.97 13.84 16.58
CA ALA A 133 -8.00 12.83 16.78
C ALA A 133 -9.37 13.45 17.07
N ALA A 134 -9.45 14.42 18.00
CA ALA A 134 -10.71 15.09 18.34
C ALA A 134 -11.30 15.82 17.13
N VAL A 135 -10.47 16.53 16.35
CA VAL A 135 -10.89 17.21 15.12
C VAL A 135 -11.44 16.19 14.11
N LEU A 136 -10.79 15.04 13.93
CA LEU A 136 -11.25 13.98 13.03
C LEU A 136 -12.63 13.42 13.43
N TYR A 137 -12.85 13.07 14.70
CA TYR A 137 -14.15 12.55 15.15
C TYR A 137 -15.26 13.62 15.13
N GLN A 138 -14.91 14.88 15.38
CA GLN A 138 -15.86 15.97 15.28
C GLN A 138 -16.32 16.21 13.83
N LEU A 139 -15.42 16.02 12.86
CA LEU A 139 -15.77 16.05 11.44
C LEU A 139 -16.79 14.94 11.12
N ASN A 140 -16.53 13.71 11.54
CA ASN A 140 -17.39 12.56 11.26
C ASN A 140 -18.80 12.71 11.89
N THR A 141 -18.89 13.29 13.08
CA THR A 141 -20.17 13.54 13.77
C THR A 141 -20.98 14.68 13.13
N ARG A 142 -20.33 15.73 12.62
CA ARG A 142 -21.02 16.89 11.99
C ARG A 142 -21.37 16.68 10.51
N HIS A 143 -20.56 15.91 9.76
CA HIS A 143 -20.69 15.78 8.30
C HIS A 143 -21.42 14.51 7.83
N SER A 144 -21.99 13.70 8.73
CA SER A 144 -22.90 12.62 8.35
C SER A 144 -24.12 13.10 7.51
N ASN A 145 -24.34 14.42 7.39
CA ASN A 145 -25.41 15.04 6.61
C ASN A 145 -24.95 15.87 5.37
N GLN A 146 -23.65 15.99 5.06
CA GLN A 146 -23.18 16.72 3.86
C GLN A 146 -22.02 15.99 3.17
N ALA A 147 -22.37 15.21 2.14
CA ALA A 147 -21.51 14.29 1.40
C ALA A 147 -20.44 14.92 0.49
N ALA A 148 -20.10 16.21 0.62
CA ALA A 148 -19.37 16.93 -0.43
C ALA A 148 -18.01 17.55 -0.05
N SER A 149 -17.58 17.58 1.22
CA SER A 149 -16.49 18.51 1.60
C SER A 149 -15.09 17.93 1.83
N VAL A 150 -14.87 16.61 1.89
CA VAL A 150 -13.51 16.11 2.18
C VAL A 150 -13.16 14.85 1.38
N THR A 151 -12.56 15.03 0.20
CA THR A 151 -12.08 13.94 -0.65
C THR A 151 -10.95 13.12 -0.03
N TRP A 152 -10.18 13.70 0.91
CA TRP A 152 -9.02 13.02 1.50
C TRP A 152 -9.36 12.08 2.67
N THR A 153 -10.55 12.19 3.27
CA THR A 153 -10.98 11.31 4.39
C THR A 153 -11.36 9.92 3.92
N LYS A 154 -11.51 9.69 2.61
CA LYS A 154 -11.93 8.41 2.03
C LYS A 154 -11.05 7.23 2.51
N ASP A 155 -9.76 7.48 2.70
CA ASP A 155 -8.78 6.47 3.10
C ASP A 155 -8.30 6.62 4.55
N VAL A 156 -8.93 7.48 5.35
CA VAL A 156 -8.66 7.59 6.79
C VAL A 156 -9.54 6.57 7.51
N LEU A 157 -8.92 5.64 8.24
CA LEU A 157 -9.62 4.56 8.93
C LEU A 157 -10.17 4.98 10.30
N GLY A 158 -9.46 5.87 10.99
CA GLY A 158 -9.76 6.26 12.37
C GLY A 158 -8.47 6.50 13.13
N VAL A 159 -8.54 6.38 14.47
CA VAL A 159 -7.35 6.40 15.33
C VAL A 159 -7.09 5.02 15.93
N VAL A 160 -5.85 4.75 16.33
CA VAL A 160 -5.44 3.44 16.86
C VAL A 160 -6.38 2.93 17.95
N ALA A 161 -6.79 3.79 18.90
CA ALA A 161 -7.65 3.42 20.02
C ALA A 161 -9.02 2.82 19.62
N THR A 162 -9.56 3.13 18.44
CA THR A 162 -10.87 2.62 18.00
C THR A 162 -10.78 1.51 16.95
N LEU A 163 -9.58 1.17 16.48
CA LEU A 163 -9.38 0.16 15.42
C LEU A 163 -9.20 -1.26 15.96
N GLY A 164 -9.14 -1.41 17.28
CA GLY A 164 -9.02 -2.68 17.96
C GLY A 164 -9.84 -2.68 19.25
N LYS A 165 -10.24 -3.86 19.69
CA LYS A 165 -10.96 -4.10 20.95
C LYS A 165 -10.19 -5.13 21.77
N THR A 166 -10.36 -5.13 23.08
CA THR A 166 -9.76 -6.11 23.98
C THR A 166 -10.84 -6.80 24.79
N GLU A 167 -10.66 -8.06 25.17
CA GLU A 167 -11.66 -8.75 26.01
C GLU A 167 -11.57 -8.36 27.49
N ASP A 168 -10.43 -7.84 27.93
CA ASP A 168 -10.15 -7.53 29.33
C ASP A 168 -9.73 -6.06 29.51
N ASP A 169 -10.42 -5.39 30.42
CA ASP A 169 -10.24 -3.99 30.79
C ASP A 169 -8.83 -3.68 31.33
N ASN A 170 -8.26 -4.60 32.12
CA ASN A 170 -6.92 -4.43 32.67
C ASN A 170 -5.87 -4.58 31.58
N LEU A 171 -6.01 -5.56 30.69
CA LEU A 171 -5.18 -5.71 29.51
C LEU A 171 -5.27 -4.47 28.61
N SER A 172 -6.47 -3.94 28.38
CA SER A 172 -6.67 -2.71 27.62
C SER A 172 -5.82 -1.55 28.15
N ARG A 173 -5.90 -1.30 29.47
CA ARG A 173 -5.11 -0.25 30.14
C ARG A 173 -3.62 -0.51 30.02
N LEU A 174 -3.17 -1.75 30.19
CA LEU A 174 -1.75 -2.11 30.09
C LEU A 174 -1.19 -1.94 28.68
N LEU A 175 -1.97 -2.31 27.65
CA LEU A 175 -1.56 -2.12 26.26
C LEU A 175 -1.58 -0.63 25.88
N ALA A 176 -2.54 0.14 26.38
CA ALA A 176 -2.57 1.60 26.21
C ALA A 176 -1.37 2.27 26.91
N GLU A 177 -1.00 1.82 28.12
CA GLU A 177 0.21 2.27 28.83
C GLU A 177 1.50 1.86 28.10
N TYR A 178 1.50 0.67 27.50
CA TYR A 178 2.60 0.20 26.68
C TYR A 178 2.79 1.05 25.42
N LEU A 179 1.71 1.45 24.74
CA LEU A 179 1.81 2.27 23.53
C LEU A 179 2.02 3.77 23.84
N GLY A 180 1.39 4.26 24.91
CA GLY A 180 1.33 5.68 25.24
C GLY A 180 0.23 6.42 24.46
N VAL A 181 -0.20 7.56 25.02
CA VAL A 181 -1.34 8.33 24.51
C VAL A 181 -1.14 8.83 23.07
N ASP A 182 0.08 9.24 22.71
CA ASP A 182 0.38 9.76 21.36
C ASP A 182 0.13 8.70 20.28
N ILE A 183 0.51 7.44 20.54
CA ILE A 183 0.27 6.33 19.61
C ILE A 183 -1.20 5.93 19.62
N MET A 184 -1.84 5.87 20.80
CA MET A 184 -3.27 5.56 20.91
C MET A 184 -4.15 6.56 20.15
N MET A 185 -3.73 7.83 20.07
CA MET A 185 -4.40 8.90 19.34
C MET A 185 -3.90 9.10 17.90
N ALA A 186 -2.96 8.28 17.43
CA ALA A 186 -2.43 8.38 16.07
C ALA A 186 -3.51 8.11 15.03
N ILE A 187 -3.57 8.96 13.99
CA ILE A 187 -4.49 8.79 12.86
C ILE A 187 -3.94 7.71 11.94
N VAL A 188 -4.78 6.78 11.51
CA VAL A 188 -4.39 5.70 10.59
C VAL A 188 -4.98 5.97 9.21
N CYS A 189 -4.10 6.10 8.22
CA CYS A 189 -4.44 6.25 6.81
C CYS A 189 -4.09 4.97 6.04
N LYS A 190 -4.88 4.61 5.03
CA LYS A 190 -4.50 3.53 4.10
C LYS A 190 -3.32 3.97 3.22
N THR A 191 -3.43 5.15 2.61
CA THR A 191 -2.52 5.66 1.57
C THR A 191 -1.67 6.82 2.05
N TYR A 192 -0.48 6.98 1.43
CA TYR A 192 0.41 8.10 1.72
C TYR A 192 -0.21 9.44 1.28
N GLU A 193 -0.98 9.43 0.19
CA GLU A 193 -1.70 10.59 -0.32
C GLU A 193 -2.66 11.17 0.72
N SER A 194 -3.40 10.32 1.43
CA SER A 194 -4.27 10.76 2.52
C SER A 194 -3.49 11.25 3.73
N ALA A 195 -2.37 10.60 4.08
CA ALA A 195 -1.49 11.10 5.14
C ALA A 195 -0.93 12.49 4.82
N ARG A 196 -0.47 12.70 3.57
CA ARG A 196 0.03 13.99 3.07
C ARG A 196 -1.07 15.05 2.99
N ALA A 197 -2.32 14.67 2.72
CA ALA A 197 -3.43 15.62 2.65
C ALA A 197 -3.85 16.19 4.02
N LEU A 198 -3.47 15.52 5.13
CA LEU A 198 -3.73 16.02 6.49
C LEU A 198 -2.98 17.31 6.81
N GLU A 199 -1.79 17.49 6.25
CA GLU A 199 -0.94 18.67 6.49
C GLU A 199 -0.19 19.05 5.21
N THR A 200 -0.36 20.30 4.77
CA THR A 200 0.32 20.82 3.58
C THR A 200 1.26 21.95 3.94
N TYR A 201 2.31 22.10 3.16
CA TYR A 201 3.36 23.08 3.34
C TYR A 201 3.38 24.07 2.17
N ASP A 202 3.74 25.32 2.45
CA ASP A 202 4.00 26.32 1.41
C ASP A 202 5.39 26.13 0.79
N THR A 203 5.75 27.01 -0.15
CA THR A 203 7.04 26.98 -0.83
C THR A 203 8.24 27.20 0.10
N GLU A 204 8.01 27.77 1.29
CA GLU A 204 9.02 28.02 2.31
C GLU A 204 9.06 26.90 3.37
N SER A 205 8.32 25.79 3.15
CA SER A 205 8.17 24.69 4.11
C SER A 205 7.51 25.08 5.42
N ASN A 206 6.68 26.14 5.43
CA ASN A 206 5.82 26.46 6.57
C ASN A 206 4.48 25.75 6.44
N ILE A 207 3.92 25.34 7.59
CA ILE A 207 2.60 24.70 7.64
C ILE A 207 1.52 25.70 7.22
N ILE A 208 0.73 25.34 6.22
CA ILE A 208 -0.43 26.13 5.78
C ILE A 208 -1.59 25.87 6.76
N LYS A 209 -1.81 26.81 7.68
CA LYS A 209 -2.84 26.67 8.73
C LYS A 209 -4.29 26.69 8.23
N SER A 210 -4.51 27.06 6.97
CA SER A 210 -5.84 27.15 6.35
C SER A 210 -6.24 25.89 5.58
N SER A 211 -5.39 24.86 5.52
CA SER A 211 -5.63 23.63 4.73
C SER A 211 -5.58 22.37 5.61
N GLY A 212 -5.95 21.23 5.02
CA GLY A 212 -5.89 19.93 5.67
C GLY A 212 -6.67 19.89 6.99
N LEU A 213 -6.11 19.20 7.98
CA LEU A 213 -6.70 19.09 9.31
C LEU A 213 -6.58 20.40 10.11
N HIS A 214 -5.56 21.23 9.85
CA HIS A 214 -5.39 22.54 10.49
C HIS A 214 -6.53 23.50 10.15
N GLY A 215 -6.86 23.63 8.87
CA GLY A 215 -7.95 24.48 8.39
C GLY A 215 -9.32 23.99 8.90
N LEU A 216 -9.54 22.68 8.94
CA LEU A 216 -10.75 22.09 9.51
C LEU A 216 -10.85 22.31 11.03
N GLY A 217 -9.76 22.12 11.76
CA GLY A 217 -9.71 22.42 13.19
C GLY A 217 -10.06 23.88 13.46
N ALA A 218 -9.42 24.80 12.73
CA ALA A 218 -9.68 26.24 12.84
C ALA A 218 -11.14 26.61 12.52
N SER A 219 -11.74 26.05 11.46
CA SER A 219 -13.14 26.32 11.10
C SER A 219 -14.15 25.78 12.13
N MET A 220 -13.78 24.74 12.87
CA MET A 220 -14.56 24.20 13.99
C MET A 220 -14.31 24.92 15.32
N GLY A 221 -13.43 25.93 15.35
CA GLY A 221 -13.03 26.65 16.58
C GLY A 221 -12.04 25.87 17.45
N ARG A 222 -11.41 24.82 16.92
CA ARG A 222 -10.42 23.96 17.57
C ARG A 222 -9.13 23.92 16.75
N PRO A 223 -8.39 25.05 16.67
CA PRO A 223 -7.12 25.05 15.96
C PRO A 223 -6.19 24.01 16.57
N LEU A 224 -5.55 23.21 15.73
CA LEU A 224 -4.55 22.24 16.16
C LEU A 224 -3.34 22.98 16.73
N ASP A 225 -2.82 22.45 17.81
CA ASP A 225 -1.62 22.97 18.47
C ASP A 225 -0.70 21.79 18.80
N GLY A 226 0.54 21.84 18.34
CA GLY A 226 1.53 20.77 18.51
C GLY A 226 1.53 19.70 17.41
N ARG A 227 2.28 18.63 17.67
CA ARG A 227 2.47 17.51 16.72
C ARG A 227 1.40 16.45 16.94
N PHE A 228 1.08 15.73 15.88
CA PHE A 228 0.25 14.52 15.95
C PHE A 228 0.88 13.42 15.10
N LEU A 229 0.59 12.17 15.43
CA LEU A 229 1.11 11.02 14.70
C LEU A 229 0.12 10.57 13.62
N VAL A 230 0.67 10.22 12.46
CA VAL A 230 -0.06 9.60 11.36
C VAL A 230 0.65 8.31 10.98
N ILE A 231 -0.09 7.21 10.94
CA ILE A 231 0.40 5.89 10.53
C ILE A 231 -0.20 5.59 9.16
N CYS A 232 0.65 5.42 8.15
CA CYS A 232 0.23 5.04 6.80
C CYS A 232 0.43 3.53 6.58
N LEU A 233 -0.65 2.78 6.34
CA LEU A 233 -0.60 1.33 6.20
C LEU A 233 0.24 0.86 5.01
N GLU A 234 0.17 1.55 3.86
CA GLU A 234 0.97 1.20 2.67
C GLU A 234 2.48 1.33 2.89
N ASN A 235 2.91 2.14 3.86
CA ASN A 235 4.31 2.30 4.20
C ASN A 235 4.77 1.38 5.34
N LEU A 236 3.86 0.60 5.95
CA LEU A 236 4.22 -0.39 6.95
C LEU A 236 4.72 -1.67 6.28
N ARG A 237 5.71 -2.32 6.90
CA ARG A 237 6.11 -3.67 6.50
C ARG A 237 5.15 -4.67 7.15
N PRO A 238 4.38 -5.44 6.36
CA PRO A 238 3.49 -6.44 6.92
C PRO A 238 4.28 -7.62 7.52
N TYR A 239 3.67 -8.30 8.47
CA TYR A 239 4.09 -9.63 8.88
C TYR A 239 3.86 -10.62 7.73
N ILE A 240 4.91 -11.38 7.39
CA ILE A 240 4.94 -12.32 6.26
C ILE A 240 4.93 -13.79 6.69
N GLY A 241 4.72 -14.07 7.98
CA GLY A 241 4.65 -15.45 8.47
C GLY A 241 3.23 -16.02 8.41
N GLU A 242 3.08 -17.21 8.98
CA GLU A 242 1.83 -17.97 8.93
C GLU A 242 0.76 -17.43 9.88
N PHE A 243 -0.49 -17.78 9.58
CA PHE A 243 -1.67 -17.49 10.41
C PHE A 243 -2.23 -18.78 11.00
N VAL A 244 -2.90 -18.66 12.14
CA VAL A 244 -3.62 -19.78 12.77
C VAL A 244 -4.72 -20.26 11.82
N ARG A 245 -4.71 -21.55 11.49
CA ARG A 245 -5.64 -22.15 10.53
C ARG A 245 -7.08 -22.05 11.04
N ASN A 246 -7.99 -21.65 10.14
CA ASN A 246 -9.43 -21.53 10.40
C ASN A 246 -9.78 -20.62 11.59
N ASP A 247 -8.91 -19.66 11.93
CA ASP A 247 -9.21 -18.67 12.97
C ASP A 247 -9.97 -17.47 12.35
N PRO A 248 -11.23 -17.22 12.75
CA PRO A 248 -12.02 -16.10 12.23
C PRO A 248 -11.41 -14.72 12.56
N GLN A 249 -10.60 -14.62 13.62
CA GLN A 249 -9.86 -13.40 13.98
C GLN A 249 -8.50 -13.31 13.27
N LYS A 250 -8.16 -14.30 12.43
CA LYS A 250 -6.95 -14.34 11.60
C LYS A 250 -5.69 -14.08 12.44
N ARG A 251 -5.58 -14.73 13.60
CA ARG A 251 -4.45 -14.56 14.51
C ARG A 251 -3.14 -15.05 13.88
N LEU A 252 -2.04 -14.43 14.25
CA LEU A 252 -0.70 -14.78 13.76
C LEU A 252 -0.22 -16.08 14.41
N ASP A 253 0.36 -17.00 13.64
CA ASP A 253 0.97 -18.23 14.16
C ASP A 253 2.42 -17.94 14.60
N LEU A 254 2.54 -17.30 15.76
CA LEU A 254 3.83 -16.93 16.34
C LEU A 254 4.36 -18.07 17.23
N GLU A 255 5.62 -18.44 16.99
CA GLU A 255 6.31 -19.44 17.79
C GLU A 255 6.36 -19.04 19.27
N LYS A 256 5.86 -19.90 20.15
CA LYS A 256 5.86 -19.65 21.60
C LYS A 256 7.29 -19.58 22.15
N PRO A 257 7.56 -18.71 23.13
CA PRO A 257 8.87 -18.61 23.75
C PRO A 257 9.24 -19.92 24.46
N ARG A 258 10.54 -20.24 24.48
CA ARG A 258 11.08 -21.41 25.16
C ARG A 258 12.26 -21.00 26.04
N LEU A 259 12.25 -21.48 27.27
CA LEU A 259 13.37 -21.39 28.19
C LEU A 259 14.50 -22.34 27.74
N PRO A 260 15.72 -22.22 28.29
CA PRO A 260 16.84 -23.12 27.94
C PRO A 260 16.56 -24.62 28.16
N ASN A 261 15.59 -24.96 29.02
CA ASN A 261 15.13 -26.33 29.24
C ASN A 261 14.11 -26.82 28.18
N GLY A 262 13.75 -25.97 27.20
CA GLY A 262 12.80 -26.25 26.13
C GLY A 262 11.32 -26.01 26.47
N GLU A 263 11.02 -25.72 27.74
CA GLU A 263 9.66 -25.50 28.22
C GLU A 263 9.18 -24.08 27.92
N CYS A 264 7.87 -23.93 27.75
CA CYS A 264 7.24 -22.61 27.67
C CYS A 264 7.25 -21.97 29.07
N PRO A 265 7.61 -20.68 29.21
CA PRO A 265 7.51 -19.99 30.48
C PRO A 265 6.11 -20.10 31.10
N ALA A 266 6.02 -20.49 32.38
CA ALA A 266 4.74 -20.84 33.02
C ALA A 266 3.69 -19.70 33.03
N GLY A 267 4.13 -18.45 33.12
CA GLY A 267 3.23 -17.29 33.14
C GLY A 267 2.86 -16.75 31.76
N PHE A 268 3.35 -17.33 30.66
CA PHE A 268 3.10 -16.81 29.32
C PHE A 268 1.65 -17.05 28.89
N LEU A 269 0.93 -15.97 28.58
CA LEU A 269 -0.48 -15.99 28.19
C LEU A 269 -0.68 -15.90 26.68
N GLY A 270 0.31 -15.40 25.95
CA GLY A 270 0.24 -15.22 24.50
C GLY A 270 0.89 -13.92 24.05
N TYR A 271 0.70 -13.60 22.77
CA TYR A 271 1.18 -12.37 22.15
C TYR A 271 0.09 -11.31 22.12
N ALA A 272 0.42 -10.06 22.50
CA ALA A 272 -0.52 -8.96 22.57
C ALA A 272 -1.21 -8.69 21.23
N VAL A 273 -0.49 -8.81 20.10
CA VAL A 273 -1.06 -8.66 18.76
C VAL A 273 -2.23 -9.62 18.48
N ASN A 274 -2.28 -10.79 19.12
CA ASN A 274 -3.36 -11.78 18.98
C ASN A 274 -4.49 -11.60 20.01
N MET A 275 -4.30 -10.72 20.99
CA MET A 275 -5.29 -10.37 22.02
C MET A 275 -6.14 -9.14 21.64
N ILE A 276 -5.78 -8.45 20.56
CA ILE A 276 -6.62 -7.42 19.95
C ILE A 276 -7.65 -8.10 19.04
N ALA A 277 -8.93 -7.93 19.38
CA ALA A 277 -10.04 -8.23 18.49
C ALA A 277 -10.18 -7.12 17.44
N ILE A 278 -10.34 -7.51 16.19
CA ILE A 278 -10.44 -6.60 15.04
C ILE A 278 -11.74 -6.90 14.32
N GLU A 279 -12.43 -5.84 13.87
CA GLU A 279 -13.64 -5.97 13.07
C GLU A 279 -13.35 -6.69 11.75
N SER A 280 -14.28 -7.54 11.29
CA SER A 280 -14.14 -8.33 10.06
C SER A 280 -13.79 -7.48 8.83
N THR A 281 -14.36 -6.26 8.78
CA THR A 281 -14.09 -5.24 7.76
C THR A 281 -12.62 -4.83 7.68
N TYR A 282 -11.81 -5.07 8.71
CA TYR A 282 -10.41 -4.65 8.74
C TYR A 282 -9.43 -5.83 8.75
N LEU A 283 -9.90 -7.09 8.71
CA LEU A 283 -9.06 -8.28 8.77
C LEU A 283 -8.44 -8.71 7.44
N TYR A 284 -9.09 -8.39 6.31
CA TYR A 284 -8.69 -8.86 4.98
C TYR A 284 -8.74 -7.74 3.96
N TYR A 285 -7.86 -7.78 2.95
CA TYR A 285 -7.91 -6.95 1.74
C TYR A 285 -8.15 -5.45 2.02
N LEU A 286 -7.46 -4.92 3.04
CA LEU A 286 -7.58 -3.52 3.43
C LEU A 286 -6.57 -2.63 2.69
N THR A 287 -5.36 -3.13 2.48
CA THR A 287 -4.31 -2.47 1.71
C THR A 287 -4.31 -2.93 0.26
N SER A 288 -3.66 -2.18 -0.63
CA SER A 288 -3.37 -2.60 -2.01
C SER A 288 -2.68 -3.97 -2.09
N GLY A 289 -1.79 -4.30 -1.16
CA GLY A 289 -1.18 -5.64 -1.03
C GLY A 289 -2.09 -6.77 -0.52
N GLY A 290 -3.37 -6.51 -0.25
CA GLY A 290 -4.32 -7.50 0.26
C GLY A 290 -4.27 -7.75 1.77
N PHE A 291 -3.45 -7.00 2.52
CA PHE A 291 -3.27 -7.16 3.95
C PHE A 291 -4.38 -6.49 4.77
N GLY A 292 -4.63 -6.99 5.98
CA GLY A 292 -5.48 -6.41 7.01
C GLY A 292 -4.69 -5.74 8.14
N LEU A 293 -5.41 -5.21 9.15
CA LEU A 293 -4.81 -4.47 10.27
C LEU A 293 -3.94 -5.33 11.19
N ARG A 294 -4.20 -6.64 11.31
CA ARG A 294 -3.45 -7.48 12.24
C ARG A 294 -1.99 -7.58 11.82
N GLU A 295 -1.74 -8.01 10.59
CA GLU A 295 -0.39 -8.19 10.06
C GLU A 295 0.29 -6.86 9.68
N THR A 296 -0.43 -5.75 9.59
CA THR A 296 0.13 -4.43 9.32
C THR A 296 0.22 -3.59 10.60
N LEU A 297 -0.84 -2.86 10.93
CA LEU A 297 -0.89 -1.91 12.04
C LEU A 297 -0.52 -2.56 13.37
N PHE A 298 -1.27 -3.58 13.80
CA PHE A 298 -1.11 -4.13 15.15
C PHE A 298 0.18 -4.93 15.31
N TYR A 299 0.67 -5.58 14.25
CA TYR A 299 2.00 -6.18 14.29
C TYR A 299 3.10 -5.12 14.33
N GLN A 300 2.96 -3.97 13.68
CA GLN A 300 3.94 -2.89 13.82
C GLN A 300 3.94 -2.29 15.24
N LEU A 301 2.76 -2.18 15.88
CA LEU A 301 2.61 -1.60 17.22
C LEU A 301 3.08 -2.55 18.33
N PHE A 302 2.75 -3.84 18.21
CA PHE A 302 3.02 -4.81 19.27
C PHE A 302 4.12 -5.81 18.90
N SER A 303 4.43 -6.01 17.63
CA SER A 303 5.39 -7.03 17.15
C SER A 303 5.18 -8.36 17.88
N ARG A 304 6.21 -8.92 18.54
CA ARG A 304 6.13 -10.12 19.38
C ARG A 304 6.02 -9.79 20.88
N LEU A 305 5.34 -8.69 21.24
CA LEU A 305 5.07 -8.31 22.64
C LEU A 305 4.37 -9.45 23.36
N GLN A 306 5.02 -9.96 24.41
CA GLN A 306 4.56 -11.10 25.19
C GLN A 306 3.72 -10.62 26.38
N VAL A 307 2.64 -11.33 26.69
CA VAL A 307 1.78 -11.04 27.84
C VAL A 307 1.95 -12.13 28.89
N TYR A 308 2.17 -11.73 30.13
CA TYR A 308 2.42 -12.60 31.28
C TYR A 308 1.39 -12.41 32.38
N LYS A 309 1.14 -13.46 33.17
CA LYS A 309 0.23 -13.40 34.31
C LYS A 309 0.77 -12.51 35.44
N THR A 310 2.02 -12.70 35.84
CA THR A 310 2.66 -11.91 36.90
C THR A 310 4.03 -11.37 36.48
N ARG A 311 4.46 -10.30 37.14
CA ARG A 311 5.78 -9.67 36.93
C ARG A 311 6.90 -10.64 37.28
N SER A 312 6.73 -11.45 38.32
CA SER A 312 7.71 -12.46 38.72
C SER A 312 7.93 -13.50 37.62
N GLU A 313 6.85 -14.02 37.04
CA GLU A 313 6.94 -14.98 35.94
C GLU A 313 7.51 -14.34 34.66
N MET A 314 7.16 -13.09 34.38
CA MET A 314 7.73 -12.31 33.28
C MET A 314 9.26 -12.17 33.42
N LEU A 315 9.76 -11.90 34.63
CA LEU A 315 11.20 -11.76 34.89
C LEU A 315 11.94 -13.10 34.77
N ILE A 316 11.32 -14.23 35.12
CA ILE A 316 11.89 -15.57 34.87
C ILE A 316 12.05 -15.81 33.37
N ALA A 317 11.12 -15.30 32.57
CA ALA A 317 11.12 -15.43 31.11
C ALA A 317 12.01 -14.41 30.37
N LEU A 318 12.74 -13.55 31.09
CA LEU A 318 13.60 -12.52 30.50
C LEU A 318 14.53 -13.02 29.38
N PRO A 319 15.17 -14.21 29.48
CA PRO A 319 16.04 -14.71 28.42
C PRO A 319 15.37 -14.98 27.07
N CYS A 320 14.04 -15.14 27.04
CA CYS A 320 13.27 -15.42 25.82
C CYS A 320 12.35 -14.27 25.38
N ILE A 321 12.47 -13.09 26.00
CA ILE A 321 11.76 -11.86 25.60
C ILE A 321 12.67 -11.07 24.63
N SER A 322 12.21 -10.84 23.40
CA SER A 322 12.96 -10.07 22.40
C SER A 322 12.46 -8.62 22.29
N ASP A 323 11.18 -8.46 21.98
CA ASP A 323 10.61 -7.19 21.53
C ASP A 323 10.05 -6.37 22.69
N GLY A 324 9.53 -7.05 23.71
CA GLY A 324 8.94 -6.45 24.90
C GLY A 324 8.07 -7.46 25.64
N ALA A 325 7.67 -7.12 26.87
CA ALA A 325 6.71 -7.89 27.64
C ALA A 325 5.87 -7.01 28.57
N VAL A 326 4.64 -7.44 28.83
CA VAL A 326 3.77 -6.86 29.86
C VAL A 326 3.28 -7.96 30.79
N SER A 327 3.02 -7.63 32.06
CA SER A 327 2.38 -8.53 33.01
C SER A 327 1.06 -7.94 33.53
N LEU A 328 0.07 -8.79 33.81
CA LEU A 328 -1.27 -8.34 34.24
C LEU A 328 -1.25 -7.60 35.60
N ASP A 329 -0.24 -7.84 36.43
CA ASP A 329 0.04 -7.12 37.67
C ASP A 329 0.87 -5.83 37.46
N GLY A 330 1.09 -5.38 36.22
CA GLY A 330 1.54 -4.03 35.87
C GLY A 330 3.03 -3.89 35.58
N GLY A 331 3.74 -5.00 35.36
CA GLY A 331 5.11 -4.94 34.86
C GLY A 331 5.13 -4.61 33.37
N ILE A 332 6.06 -3.74 32.95
CA ILE A 332 6.29 -3.43 31.54
C ILE A 332 7.79 -3.46 31.24
N ILE A 333 8.15 -4.22 30.21
CA ILE A 333 9.46 -4.24 29.57
C ILE A 333 9.24 -3.73 28.14
N LYS A 334 9.76 -2.54 27.84
CA LYS A 334 9.56 -1.91 26.51
C LYS A 334 10.37 -2.59 25.43
N THR A 335 11.62 -2.91 25.75
CA THR A 335 12.56 -3.64 24.89
C THR A 335 13.57 -4.37 25.79
N THR A 336 14.40 -5.23 25.22
CA THR A 336 15.51 -5.85 25.94
C THR A 336 16.36 -4.78 26.66
N GLY A 337 16.40 -4.84 28.00
CA GLY A 337 17.16 -3.92 28.85
C GLY A 337 16.43 -2.64 29.27
N VAL A 338 15.19 -2.41 28.80
CA VAL A 338 14.41 -1.19 29.12
C VAL A 338 13.18 -1.56 29.95
N PHE A 339 13.23 -1.25 31.26
CA PHE A 339 12.18 -1.55 32.23
C PHE A 339 11.40 -0.30 32.62
N SER A 340 10.07 -0.41 32.68
CA SER A 340 9.22 0.63 33.28
C SER A 340 9.09 0.37 34.79
N LEU A 341 9.47 1.35 35.60
CA LEU A 341 9.40 1.31 37.07
C LEU A 341 8.63 2.53 37.58
N GLY A 342 7.94 2.37 38.71
CA GLY A 342 7.13 3.43 39.32
C GLY A 342 5.65 3.06 39.39
N ASN A 343 4.84 4.05 39.77
CA ASN A 343 3.39 3.90 39.80
C ASN A 343 2.84 3.82 38.37
N ARG A 344 1.76 3.06 38.20
CA ARG A 344 1.06 2.96 36.92
C ARG A 344 0.51 4.31 36.49
N GLN A 345 0.58 4.59 35.20
CA GLN A 345 -0.06 5.76 34.63
C GLN A 345 -1.55 5.50 34.43
N GLU A 346 -2.40 6.41 34.89
CA GLU A 346 -3.83 6.35 34.57
C GLU A 346 -4.03 6.77 33.11
N MET A 347 -4.57 5.84 32.31
CA MET A 347 -4.87 6.06 30.90
C MET A 347 -6.36 6.27 30.71
N ASP A 348 -6.73 7.42 30.17
CA ASP A 348 -8.09 7.76 29.81
C ASP A 348 -8.46 7.16 28.44
N ILE A 349 -7.55 7.23 27.46
CA ILE A 349 -7.68 6.63 26.13
C ILE A 349 -7.16 5.19 26.16
N ILE A 350 -8.09 4.24 26.04
CA ILE A 350 -7.82 2.78 26.04
C ILE A 350 -8.54 2.11 24.87
N PHE A 351 -8.25 0.83 24.61
CA PHE A 351 -9.05 0.05 23.68
C PHE A 351 -10.43 -0.25 24.29
N PRO A 352 -11.53 -0.12 23.54
CA PRO A 352 -12.86 -0.50 24.03
C PRO A 352 -12.94 -2.02 24.27
N SER A 353 -13.85 -2.47 25.13
CA SER A 353 -14.06 -3.89 25.34
C SER A 353 -14.79 -4.51 24.16
N CYS A 354 -14.46 -5.77 23.86
CA CYS A 354 -15.24 -6.58 22.95
C CYS A 354 -16.36 -7.25 23.75
N GLY A 355 -17.61 -6.94 23.46
CA GLY A 355 -18.73 -7.72 23.95
C GLY A 355 -18.83 -9.07 23.25
N THR A 356 -19.67 -9.94 23.79
CA THR A 356 -19.80 -11.35 23.40
C THR A 356 -20.64 -11.58 22.14
N ALA A 357 -21.02 -10.55 21.38
CA ALA A 357 -21.93 -10.71 20.25
C ALA A 357 -21.24 -11.22 18.98
N SER A 358 -20.95 -12.53 18.91
CA SER A 358 -20.53 -13.16 17.67
C SER A 358 -21.70 -13.19 16.65
N ARG A 359 -21.53 -12.55 15.49
CA ARG A 359 -22.45 -12.74 14.34
C ARG A 359 -22.30 -14.17 13.78
N PRO A 360 -23.33 -14.71 13.09
CA PRO A 360 -23.21 -16.00 12.42
C PRO A 360 -22.05 -16.04 11.42
N VAL A 361 -21.30 -17.15 11.39
CA VAL A 361 -20.09 -17.36 10.57
C VAL A 361 -20.34 -17.11 9.07
N GLU A 362 -21.49 -17.52 8.56
CA GLU A 362 -21.91 -17.39 7.15
C GLU A 362 -21.95 -15.92 6.66
N TYR A 363 -22.25 -14.98 7.56
CA TYR A 363 -22.24 -13.55 7.25
C TYR A 363 -20.81 -13.04 7.00
N TYR A 364 -19.85 -13.50 7.79
CA TYR A 364 -18.45 -13.09 7.66
C TYR A 364 -17.83 -13.62 6.37
N GLU A 365 -18.13 -14.86 5.98
CA GLU A 365 -17.63 -15.42 4.73
C GLU A 365 -18.12 -14.65 3.49
N GLN A 366 -19.39 -14.24 3.48
CA GLN A 366 -19.94 -13.42 2.40
C GLN A 366 -19.30 -12.03 2.36
N GLU A 367 -19.08 -11.40 3.51
CA GLU A 367 -18.43 -10.08 3.61
C GLU A 367 -16.96 -10.12 3.15
N ILE A 368 -16.22 -11.14 3.59
CA ILE A 368 -14.82 -11.37 3.17
C ILE A 368 -14.77 -11.58 1.66
N LYS A 369 -15.65 -12.41 1.10
CA LYS A 369 -15.72 -12.67 -0.33
C LYS A 369 -16.09 -11.44 -1.15
N MET A 370 -17.05 -10.64 -0.66
CA MET A 370 -17.40 -9.36 -1.29
C MET A 370 -16.19 -8.44 -1.36
N ARG A 371 -15.43 -8.34 -0.28
CA ARG A 371 -14.24 -7.50 -0.22
C ARG A 371 -13.11 -8.02 -1.11
N GLU A 372 -12.87 -9.33 -1.12
CA GLU A 372 -11.90 -9.95 -2.02
C GLU A 372 -12.19 -9.58 -3.48
N LEU A 373 -13.45 -9.64 -3.90
CA LEU A 373 -13.86 -9.28 -5.25
C LEU A 373 -13.68 -7.79 -5.53
N GLN A 374 -14.03 -6.92 -4.59
CA GLN A 374 -13.81 -5.47 -4.70
C GLN A 374 -12.32 -5.14 -4.84
N TRP A 375 -11.48 -5.76 -4.02
CA TRP A 375 -10.02 -5.61 -4.08
C TRP A 375 -9.46 -6.11 -5.42
N LYS A 376 -9.86 -7.30 -5.89
CA LYS A 376 -9.45 -7.81 -7.22
C LYS A 376 -9.85 -6.86 -8.35
N ARG A 377 -11.05 -6.30 -8.31
CA ARG A 377 -11.52 -5.32 -9.29
C ARG A 377 -10.63 -4.07 -9.30
N GLU A 378 -10.29 -3.55 -8.13
CA GLU A 378 -9.39 -2.38 -8.00
C GLU A 378 -7.98 -2.68 -8.53
N MET A 379 -7.41 -3.84 -8.19
CA MET A 379 -6.11 -4.26 -8.71
C MET A 379 -6.10 -4.38 -10.25
N ILE A 380 -7.13 -5.00 -10.83
CA ILE A 380 -7.25 -5.11 -12.29
C ILE A 380 -7.38 -3.71 -12.92
N SER A 381 -8.13 -2.79 -12.30
CA SER A 381 -8.25 -1.42 -12.79
C SER A 381 -6.91 -0.69 -12.84
N GLU A 382 -6.06 -0.88 -11.83
CA GLU A 382 -4.70 -0.31 -11.82
C GLU A 382 -3.79 -0.95 -12.87
N ASP A 383 -3.91 -2.26 -13.10
CA ASP A 383 -3.16 -2.94 -14.17
C ASP A 383 -3.62 -2.48 -15.56
N VAL A 384 -4.92 -2.25 -15.79
CA VAL A 384 -5.44 -1.63 -17.02
C VAL A 384 -4.82 -0.25 -17.24
N ARG A 385 -4.80 0.59 -16.19
CA ARG A 385 -4.21 1.93 -16.26
C ARG A 385 -2.71 1.89 -16.58
N ARG A 386 -1.98 0.96 -15.97
CA ARG A 386 -0.54 0.76 -16.23
C ARG A 386 -0.30 0.32 -17.67
N GLU A 387 -1.03 -0.68 -18.13
CA GLU A 387 -0.88 -1.22 -19.49
C GLU A 387 -1.24 -0.16 -20.55
N GLN A 388 -2.27 0.65 -20.31
CA GLN A 388 -2.63 1.78 -21.17
C GLN A 388 -1.48 2.80 -21.28
N SER A 389 -0.83 3.14 -20.16
CA SER A 389 0.32 4.04 -20.18
C SER A 389 1.51 3.49 -20.99
N ILE A 390 1.74 2.18 -20.95
CA ILE A 390 2.80 1.52 -21.72
C ILE A 390 2.45 1.50 -23.22
N LEU A 391 1.18 1.25 -23.55
CA LEU A 391 0.67 1.32 -24.91
C LEU A 391 0.84 2.73 -25.51
N ASP A 392 0.48 3.76 -24.76
CA ASP A 392 0.59 5.16 -25.21
C ASP A 392 2.06 5.55 -25.46
N HIS A 393 2.95 5.12 -24.57
CA HIS A 393 4.39 5.31 -24.76
C HIS A 393 4.90 4.58 -26.02
N SER A 394 4.47 3.33 -26.23
CA SER A 394 4.86 2.54 -27.41
C SER A 394 4.34 3.15 -28.71
N LYS A 395 3.11 3.67 -28.72
CA LYS A 395 2.52 4.40 -29.85
C LYS A 395 3.29 5.68 -30.16
N THR A 396 3.69 6.41 -29.13
CA THR A 396 4.51 7.63 -29.27
C THR A 396 5.88 7.30 -29.86
N ALA A 397 6.56 6.28 -29.32
CA ALA A 397 7.86 5.82 -29.82
C ALA A 397 7.78 5.36 -31.29
N PHE A 398 6.74 4.59 -31.64
CA PHE A 398 6.49 4.18 -33.01
C PHE A 398 6.28 5.39 -33.95
N ALA A 399 5.50 6.38 -33.53
CA ALA A 399 5.29 7.60 -34.32
C ALA A 399 6.60 8.37 -34.54
N SER A 400 7.42 8.55 -33.50
CA SER A 400 8.73 9.19 -33.61
C SER A 400 9.67 8.41 -34.54
N LYS A 401 9.73 7.08 -34.41
CA LYS A 401 10.58 6.21 -35.23
C LYS A 401 10.15 6.20 -36.70
N LYS A 402 8.84 6.25 -36.94
CA LYS A 402 8.27 6.36 -38.29
C LYS A 402 8.68 7.68 -38.94
N GLN A 403 8.64 8.78 -38.18
CA GLN A 403 9.07 10.07 -38.68
C GLN A 403 10.58 10.10 -38.98
N GLU A 404 11.41 9.47 -38.14
CA GLU A 404 12.85 9.28 -38.37
C GLU A 404 13.11 8.56 -39.69
N LEU A 405 12.41 7.44 -39.94
CA LEU A 405 12.52 6.69 -41.20
C LEU A 405 12.13 7.56 -42.40
N ILE A 406 11.03 8.31 -42.33
CA ILE A 406 10.59 9.19 -43.42
C ILE A 406 11.64 10.27 -43.71
N GLN A 407 12.20 10.90 -42.67
CA GLN A 407 13.25 11.90 -42.83
C GLN A 407 14.53 11.31 -43.41
N PHE A 408 14.94 10.13 -42.94
CA PHE A 408 16.11 9.42 -43.45
C PHE A 408 15.97 9.10 -44.94
N LEU A 409 14.80 8.60 -45.36
CA LEU A 409 14.50 8.31 -46.76
C LEU A 409 14.49 9.58 -47.62
N ALA A 410 13.93 10.69 -47.12
CA ALA A 410 13.91 11.97 -47.83
C ALA A 410 15.33 12.56 -48.01
N GLN A 411 16.19 12.45 -46.99
CA GLN A 411 17.59 12.90 -47.08
C GLN A 411 18.40 12.01 -48.04
N SER A 412 18.17 10.70 -47.98
CA SER A 412 18.85 9.73 -48.84
C SER A 412 18.48 9.92 -50.32
N SER A 413 17.23 10.25 -50.64
CA SER A 413 16.79 10.50 -52.02
C SER A 413 17.35 11.81 -52.59
N LEU A 414 17.44 12.87 -51.78
CA LEU A 414 18.10 14.13 -52.16
C LEU A 414 19.58 13.91 -52.49
N TYR A 415 20.28 13.13 -51.67
CA TYR A 415 21.69 12.81 -51.87
C TYR A 415 21.92 12.00 -53.16
N MET A 416 21.12 10.95 -53.40
CA MET A 416 21.20 10.13 -54.61
C MET A 416 20.94 10.96 -55.89
N SER A 417 20.03 11.92 -55.82
CA SER A 417 19.72 12.82 -56.95
C SER A 417 20.89 13.77 -57.26
N GLN A 418 21.59 14.28 -56.23
CA GLN A 418 22.79 15.10 -56.41
C GLN A 418 23.97 14.30 -56.99
N GLN A 419 24.21 13.07 -56.52
CA GLN A 419 25.26 12.22 -57.07
C GLN A 419 25.03 11.87 -58.55
N GLN A 420 23.79 11.63 -58.98
CA GLN A 420 23.47 11.40 -60.39
C GLN A 420 23.68 12.65 -61.25
N ALA A 421 23.35 13.84 -60.75
CA ALA A 421 23.61 15.11 -61.45
C ALA A 421 25.11 15.38 -61.62
N HIS A 422 25.91 15.14 -60.58
CA HIS A 422 27.38 15.29 -60.63
C HIS A 422 28.05 14.26 -61.56
N ALA A 423 27.62 12.99 -61.53
CA ALA A 423 28.13 11.96 -62.43
C ALA A 423 27.75 12.20 -63.91
N ALA A 424 26.61 12.84 -64.17
CA ALA A 424 26.21 13.26 -65.51
C ALA A 424 27.06 14.44 -66.03
N GLN A 425 27.47 15.36 -65.14
CA GLN A 425 28.37 16.46 -65.48
C GLN A 425 29.81 15.99 -65.78
N GLU A 426 30.35 15.01 -65.05
CA GLU A 426 31.68 14.47 -65.32
C GLU A 426 31.79 13.73 -66.66
N ARG A 427 30.72 13.03 -67.09
CA ARG A 427 30.68 12.36 -68.42
C ARG A 427 30.70 13.31 -69.62
N LEU A 428 30.46 14.61 -69.41
CA LEU A 428 30.40 15.64 -70.47
C LEU A 428 31.72 16.42 -70.63
N THR A 429 32.79 16.07 -69.90
CA THR A 429 34.10 16.72 -70.07
C THR A 429 34.99 15.94 -71.06
N PRO A 430 35.47 16.55 -72.16
CA PRO A 430 36.38 15.88 -73.10
C PRO A 430 37.79 15.76 -72.50
N LEU A 431 38.44 14.61 -72.70
CA LEU A 431 39.86 14.40 -72.39
C LEU A 431 40.74 15.43 -73.14
N PRO A 432 41.69 16.11 -72.46
CA PRO A 432 42.71 16.89 -73.14
C PRO A 432 43.65 15.96 -73.90
N ARG A 433 43.97 16.32 -75.14
CA ARG A 433 44.96 15.63 -76.01
C ARG A 433 46.37 15.72 -75.48
#